data_AF-B4J6W3-F1
#
_entry.id   AF-B4J6W3-F1
#
_cell.length_a   1.000
_cell.length_b   1.000
_cell.length_c   1.000
_cell.angle_alpha   90.00
_cell.angle_beta   90.00
_cell.angle_gamma   90.00
#
_symmetry.space_group_name_H-M   'P 1'
#
loop_
_entity.id
_entity.type
_entity.pdbx_description
1 polymer ?
#
loop_
_entity_poly.entity_id
_entity_poly.type
_entity_poly.pdbx_seq_one_letter_code
_entity_poly.pdbx_strand_id
1 'polypeptide(L)'
;MDLDGHEKDRATKILVRKTYKVTILMLIIGQLQVFVVMEIASIKEFLAFNYHISLLHFFVSFISIQLYVFFYRILEQKSKWKRTLADIWTYEVNTLSIMKPVKRAPYICLIVSSVLTFMVMGISVMYGNMATSHRRGLFMSRRNIIRWSERVFVLTCFGIILCSEMKRFSIEIPSLLIYTSMGNIFVVMFAASMRKPNFYQLERIGDHILIGQLYYLSFYALYMGYVWLAAATIQLADWNTTLASLT
;
A
#
# COMPACT_ATOMS: atom_id res chain seq x y z
N MET A 1 33.33 12.40 6.28
CA MET A 1 33.25 12.41 7.75
C MET A 1 32.58 11.10 8.14
N ASP A 2 33.38 10.09 8.50
CA ASP A 2 32.87 8.76 8.81
C ASP A 2 32.14 8.80 10.14
N LEU A 3 30.81 8.79 10.10
CA LEU A 3 29.96 8.67 11.29
C LEU A 3 30.28 7.34 11.98
N ASP A 4 30.47 7.40 13.30
CA ASP A 4 30.77 6.25 14.15
C ASP A 4 29.62 5.22 14.07
N GLY A 5 29.91 3.94 14.28
CA GLY A 5 28.94 2.83 14.10
C GLY A 5 27.65 3.03 14.90
N HIS A 6 27.77 3.61 16.10
CA HIS A 6 26.63 3.97 16.95
C HIS A 6 25.80 5.15 16.44
N GLU A 7 26.43 6.12 15.76
CA GLU A 7 25.72 7.28 15.18
C GLU A 7 24.94 6.88 13.92
N LYS A 8 25.50 5.99 13.09
CA LYS A 8 24.80 5.41 11.93
C LYS A 8 23.55 4.64 12.33
N ASP A 9 23.60 3.89 13.44
CA ASP A 9 22.44 3.15 13.97
C ASP A 9 21.37 4.08 14.55
N ARG A 10 21.77 5.12 15.29
CA ARG A 10 20.82 6.12 15.83
C ARG A 10 20.14 6.89 14.70
N ALA A 11 20.88 7.29 13.68
CA ALA A 11 20.31 7.97 12.52
C ALA A 11 19.36 7.06 11.73
N THR A 12 19.70 5.79 11.54
CA THR A 12 18.82 4.80 10.90
C THR A 12 17.49 4.64 11.65
N LYS A 13 17.50 4.57 12.98
CA LYS A 13 16.27 4.51 13.80
C LYS A 13 15.39 5.75 13.64
N ILE A 14 16.01 6.93 13.55
CA ILE A 14 15.28 8.20 13.31
C ILE A 14 14.63 8.19 11.92
N LEU A 15 15.35 7.76 10.88
CA LEU A 15 14.80 7.66 9.52
C LEU A 15 13.65 6.65 9.45
N VAL A 16 13.80 5.46 10.04
CA VAL A 16 12.70 4.47 10.13
C VAL A 16 11.47 5.08 10.78
N ARG A 17 11.62 5.80 11.90
CA ARG A 17 10.49 6.46 12.58
C ARG A 17 9.83 7.52 11.70
N LYS A 18 10.60 8.28 10.91
CA LYS A 18 10.06 9.24 9.94
C LYS A 18 9.29 8.52 8.83
N THR A 19 9.83 7.43 8.28
CA THR A 19 9.16 6.60 7.26
C THR A 19 7.80 6.11 7.76
N TYR A 20 7.72 5.55 8.97
CA TYR A 20 6.44 5.11 9.54
C TYR A 20 5.45 6.26 9.74
N LYS A 21 5.91 7.43 10.20
CA LYS A 21 5.03 8.60 10.33
C LYS A 21 4.42 9.00 9.00
N VAL A 22 5.24 9.05 7.93
CA VAL A 22 4.77 9.37 6.58
C VAL A 22 3.79 8.31 6.08
N THR A 23 4.12 7.03 6.24
CA THR A 23 3.25 5.92 5.82
C THR A 23 1.90 5.95 6.54
N ILE A 24 1.88 6.15 7.87
CA ILE A 24 0.63 6.20 8.65
C ILE A 24 -0.23 7.39 8.23
N LEU A 25 0.39 8.57 8.06
CA LEU A 25 -0.34 9.77 7.62
C LEU A 25 -0.98 9.55 6.24
N MET A 26 -0.21 9.03 5.27
CA MET A 26 -0.70 8.69 3.94
C MET A 26 -1.80 7.63 3.98
N LEU A 27 -1.70 6.64 4.87
CA LEU A 27 -2.69 5.58 5.04
C LEU A 27 -4.02 6.14 5.56
N ILE A 28 -3.98 7.01 6.57
CA ILE A 28 -5.19 7.64 7.12
C ILE A 28 -5.86 8.51 6.04
N ILE A 29 -5.10 9.33 5.33
CA ILE A 29 -5.63 10.15 4.23
C ILE A 29 -6.23 9.26 3.14
N GLY A 30 -5.55 8.18 2.76
CA GLY A 30 -6.04 7.25 1.74
C GLY A 30 -7.34 6.56 2.17
N GLN A 31 -7.43 6.09 3.41
CA GLN A 31 -8.65 5.47 3.95
C GLN A 31 -9.82 6.46 4.00
N LEU A 32 -9.57 7.72 4.37
CA LEU A 32 -10.58 8.79 4.33
C LEU A 32 -11.02 9.08 2.89
N GLN A 33 -10.09 9.10 1.93
CA GLN A 33 -10.42 9.26 0.51
C GLN A 33 -11.34 8.13 0.01
N VAL A 34 -11.08 6.86 0.39
CA VAL A 34 -11.98 5.74 0.06
C VAL A 34 -13.38 5.98 0.59
N PHE A 35 -13.48 6.38 1.86
CA PHE A 35 -14.77 6.64 2.49
C PHE A 35 -15.58 7.71 1.76
N VAL A 36 -14.94 8.84 1.43
CA VAL A 36 -15.58 9.95 0.72
C VAL A 36 -15.97 9.56 -0.71
N VAL A 37 -15.07 8.93 -1.47
CA VAL A 37 -15.36 8.58 -2.87
C VAL A 37 -16.40 7.47 -2.97
N MET A 38 -16.51 6.59 -1.96
CA MET A 38 -17.58 5.61 -1.88
C MET A 38 -18.98 6.23 -1.66
N GLU A 39 -19.09 7.47 -1.21
CA GLU A 39 -20.40 8.17 -1.11
C GLU A 39 -20.85 8.76 -2.45
N ILE A 40 -19.92 9.08 -3.35
CA ILE A 40 -20.23 9.79 -4.59
C ILE A 40 -20.76 8.80 -5.64
N ALA A 41 -22.08 8.61 -5.68
CA ALA A 41 -22.76 7.70 -6.60
C ALA A 41 -22.40 7.93 -8.08
N SER A 42 -22.26 9.19 -8.50
CA SER A 42 -21.95 9.56 -9.90
C SER A 42 -20.59 9.03 -10.38
N ILE A 43 -19.58 8.94 -9.50
CA ILE A 43 -18.27 8.39 -9.85
C ILE A 43 -18.37 6.87 -10.05
N LYS A 44 -19.23 6.20 -9.29
CA LYS A 44 -19.44 4.75 -9.38
C LYS A 44 -20.11 4.36 -10.69
N GLU A 45 -21.21 5.03 -11.01
CA GLU A 45 -21.97 4.78 -12.24
C GLU A 45 -21.12 5.07 -13.49
N PHE A 46 -20.32 6.15 -13.45
CA PHE A 46 -19.43 6.49 -14.55
C PHE A 46 -18.31 5.47 -14.76
N LEU A 47 -17.65 4.99 -13.70
CA LEU A 47 -16.60 3.98 -13.82
C LEU A 47 -17.14 2.57 -14.13
N ALA A 48 -18.37 2.25 -13.68
CA ALA A 48 -19.04 1.01 -14.04
C ALA A 48 -19.37 0.95 -15.54
N PHE A 49 -19.80 2.08 -16.13
CA PHE A 49 -20.08 2.16 -17.56
C PHE A 49 -18.81 2.18 -18.43
N ASN A 50 -17.72 2.76 -17.94
CA ASN A 50 -16.50 2.97 -18.73
C ASN A 50 -15.30 2.18 -18.18
N TYR A 51 -15.40 0.86 -18.16
CA TYR A 51 -14.36 -0.04 -17.63
C TYR A 51 -12.95 0.21 -18.21
N HIS A 52 -12.85 0.55 -19.50
CA HIS A 52 -11.57 0.87 -20.15
C HIS A 52 -10.83 2.05 -19.48
N ILE A 53 -11.57 2.99 -18.88
CA ILE A 53 -11.00 4.12 -18.14
C ILE A 53 -10.35 3.63 -16.84
N SER A 54 -10.94 2.65 -16.15
CA SER A 54 -10.31 2.06 -14.95
C SER A 54 -9.01 1.34 -15.29
N LEU A 55 -8.96 0.63 -16.43
CA LEU A 55 -7.74 -0.06 -16.88
C LEU A 55 -6.66 0.94 -17.30
N LEU A 56 -7.05 2.02 -18.00
CA LEU A 56 -6.16 3.12 -18.37
C LEU A 56 -5.60 3.81 -17.13
N HIS A 57 -6.44 4.07 -16.12
CA HIS A 57 -6.02 4.69 -14.87
C HIS A 57 -5.00 3.82 -14.12
N PHE A 58 -5.23 2.50 -14.07
CA PHE A 58 -4.25 1.55 -13.55
C PHE A 58 -2.93 1.58 -14.32
N PHE A 59 -2.98 1.65 -15.66
CA PHE A 59 -1.78 1.76 -16.49
C PHE A 59 -1.01 3.06 -16.22
N VAL A 60 -1.70 4.19 -16.07
CA VAL A 60 -1.09 5.49 -15.71
C VAL A 60 -0.47 5.45 -14.31
N SER A 61 -1.13 4.80 -13.34
CA SER A 61 -0.55 4.55 -12.00
C SER A 61 0.71 3.71 -12.08
N PHE A 62 0.68 2.62 -12.84
CA PHE A 62 1.83 1.75 -13.01
C PHE A 62 3.01 2.49 -13.65
N ILE A 63 2.78 3.26 -14.71
CA ILE A 63 3.82 4.07 -15.33
C ILE A 63 4.33 5.13 -14.34
N SER A 64 3.42 5.80 -13.61
CA SER A 64 3.78 6.86 -12.67
C SER A 64 4.71 6.35 -11.56
N ILE A 65 4.47 5.17 -11.00
CA ILE A 65 5.34 4.60 -9.98
C ILE A 65 6.70 4.16 -10.55
N GLN A 66 6.72 3.58 -11.76
CA GLN A 66 7.95 3.17 -12.44
C GLN A 66 8.82 4.39 -12.78
N LEU A 67 8.22 5.45 -13.34
CA LEU A 67 8.91 6.71 -13.62
C LEU A 67 9.39 7.38 -12.35
N TYR A 68 8.59 7.37 -11.28
CA TYR A 68 8.97 7.95 -10.01
C TYR A 68 10.21 7.27 -9.42
N VAL A 69 10.25 5.93 -9.37
CA VAL A 69 11.42 5.19 -8.87
C VAL A 69 12.63 5.36 -9.79
N PHE A 70 12.44 5.31 -11.11
CA PHE A 70 13.52 5.45 -12.09
C PHE A 70 14.16 6.84 -12.06
N PHE A 71 13.35 7.90 -12.07
CA PHE A 71 13.80 9.29 -12.06
C PHE A 71 14.03 9.85 -10.66
N TYR A 72 13.87 9.05 -9.60
CA TYR A 72 14.02 9.50 -8.22
C TYR A 72 15.35 10.22 -7.96
N ARG A 73 16.45 9.69 -8.53
CA ARG A 73 17.78 10.31 -8.40
C ARG A 73 17.85 11.72 -9.01
N ILE A 74 17.13 11.95 -10.11
CA ILE A 74 17.06 13.25 -10.77
C ILE A 74 16.13 14.18 -10.00
N LEU A 75 15.00 13.67 -9.52
CA LEU A 75 14.03 14.40 -8.69
C LEU A 75 14.64 14.91 -7.38
N GLU A 76 15.52 14.12 -6.74
CA GLU A 76 16.21 14.50 -5.52
C GLU A 76 17.14 15.73 -5.71
N GLN A 77 17.64 15.94 -6.92
CA GLN A 77 18.48 17.10 -7.27
C GLN A 77 17.66 18.36 -7.62
N LYS A 78 16.32 18.25 -7.72
CA LYS A 78 15.45 19.38 -8.04
C LYS A 78 14.97 20.10 -6.78
N SER A 79 14.35 21.26 -6.97
CA SER A 79 13.79 22.06 -5.88
C SER A 79 12.72 21.29 -5.09
N LYS A 80 12.60 21.59 -3.80
CA LYS A 80 11.64 20.94 -2.88
C LYS A 80 10.21 20.91 -3.45
N TRP A 81 9.76 22.01 -4.06
CA TRP A 81 8.43 22.11 -4.68
C TRP A 81 8.20 21.10 -5.82
N LYS A 82 9.18 20.89 -6.70
CA LYS A 82 9.07 19.92 -7.80
C LYS A 82 9.00 18.48 -7.28
N ARG A 83 9.73 18.19 -6.21
CA ARG A 83 9.67 16.89 -5.53
C ARG A 83 8.30 16.66 -4.89
N THR A 84 7.81 17.62 -4.11
CA THR A 84 6.50 17.52 -3.45
C THR A 84 5.36 17.35 -4.46
N LEU A 85 5.40 18.03 -5.60
CA LEU A 85 4.40 17.83 -6.66
C LEU A 85 4.45 16.42 -7.26
N ALA A 86 5.64 15.89 -7.54
CA ALA A 86 5.79 14.51 -8.00
C ALA A 86 5.30 13.51 -6.94
N ASP A 87 5.61 13.75 -5.66
CA ASP A 87 5.19 12.92 -4.54
C ASP A 87 3.66 12.88 -4.41
N ILE A 88 2.99 14.05 -4.52
CA ILE A 88 1.53 14.17 -4.47
C ILE A 88 0.90 13.50 -5.69
N TRP A 89 1.44 13.74 -6.90
CA TRP A 89 0.94 13.11 -8.12
C TRP A 89 0.99 11.59 -8.03
N THR A 90 2.15 11.03 -7.68
CA THR A 90 2.33 9.59 -7.55
C THR A 90 1.46 9.02 -6.43
N TYR A 91 1.25 9.75 -5.33
CA TYR A 91 0.32 9.35 -4.27
C TYR A 91 -1.13 9.26 -4.76
N GLU A 92 -1.65 10.33 -5.37
CA GLU A 92 -3.06 10.40 -5.79
C GLU A 92 -3.39 9.38 -6.88
N VAL A 93 -2.59 9.33 -7.95
CA VAL A 93 -2.84 8.43 -9.09
C VAL A 93 -2.84 6.97 -8.65
N ASN A 94 -1.93 6.59 -7.74
CA ASN A 94 -1.88 5.23 -7.21
C ASN A 94 -3.06 4.95 -6.26
N THR A 95 -3.36 5.87 -5.35
CA THR A 95 -4.45 5.71 -4.37
C THR A 95 -5.80 5.53 -5.05
N LEU A 96 -6.08 6.34 -6.07
CA LEU A 96 -7.28 6.23 -6.89
C LEU A 96 -7.34 4.91 -7.68
N SER A 97 -6.21 4.42 -8.19
CA SER A 97 -6.16 3.17 -8.98
C SER A 97 -6.48 1.93 -8.15
N ILE A 98 -6.06 1.90 -6.89
CA ILE A 98 -6.24 0.75 -5.99
C ILE A 98 -7.65 0.75 -5.37
N MET A 99 -8.20 1.94 -5.13
CA MET A 99 -9.52 2.15 -4.52
C MET A 99 -10.65 1.51 -5.33
N LYS A 100 -10.53 1.46 -6.67
CA LYS A 100 -11.51 0.92 -7.63
C LYS A 100 -12.98 1.12 -7.17
N PRO A 101 -13.57 2.32 -7.35
CA PRO A 101 -14.87 2.69 -6.78
C PRO A 101 -16.10 1.98 -7.42
N VAL A 102 -15.88 0.96 -8.26
CA VAL A 102 -16.93 0.31 -9.06
C VAL A 102 -17.91 -0.51 -8.21
N LYS A 103 -17.49 -1.06 -7.07
CA LYS A 103 -18.35 -1.83 -6.14
C LYS A 103 -18.53 -1.09 -4.81
N ARG A 104 -19.74 -1.08 -4.23
CA ARG A 104 -19.97 -0.54 -2.88
C ARG A 104 -19.66 -1.62 -1.85
N ALA A 105 -18.56 -1.46 -1.11
CA ALA A 105 -18.31 -2.28 0.07
C ALA A 105 -19.17 -1.78 1.25
N PRO A 106 -19.73 -2.69 2.09
CA PRO A 106 -20.38 -2.31 3.34
C PRO A 106 -19.41 -1.54 4.26
N TYR A 107 -19.89 -0.56 5.03
CA TYR A 107 -19.05 0.21 5.95
C TYR A 107 -18.35 -0.68 6.99
N ILE A 108 -18.99 -1.77 7.40
CA ILE A 108 -18.40 -2.77 8.31
C ILE A 108 -17.12 -3.35 7.71
N CYS A 109 -17.08 -3.62 6.39
CA CYS A 109 -15.86 -4.10 5.73
C CYS A 109 -14.74 -3.08 5.78
N LEU A 110 -15.03 -1.79 5.57
CA LEU A 110 -14.04 -0.72 5.64
C LEU A 110 -13.43 -0.60 7.04
N ILE A 111 -14.27 -0.68 8.09
CA ILE A 111 -13.84 -0.60 9.49
C ILE A 111 -12.99 -1.82 9.87
N VAL A 112 -13.48 -3.03 9.62
CA VAL A 112 -12.77 -4.29 9.93
C VAL A 112 -11.43 -4.34 9.20
N SER A 113 -11.41 -3.94 7.92
CA SER A 113 -10.17 -3.93 7.13
C SER A 113 -9.17 -2.90 7.62
N SER A 114 -9.63 -1.75 8.15
CA SER A 114 -8.76 -0.74 8.75
C SER A 114 -8.09 -1.31 10.02
N VAL A 115 -8.88 -1.93 10.90
CA VAL A 115 -8.38 -2.59 12.12
C VAL A 115 -7.34 -3.67 11.78
N LEU A 116 -7.66 -4.56 10.83
CA LEU A 116 -6.74 -5.61 10.37
C LEU A 116 -5.44 -5.04 9.80
N THR A 117 -5.53 -3.97 9.00
CA THR A 117 -4.34 -3.33 8.41
C THR A 117 -3.42 -2.77 9.49
N PHE A 118 -3.96 -2.11 10.52
CA PHE A 118 -3.17 -1.62 11.65
C PHE A 118 -2.63 -2.75 12.53
N MET A 119 -3.37 -3.84 12.72
CA MET A 119 -2.87 -5.04 13.40
C MET A 119 -1.65 -5.62 12.68
N VAL A 120 -1.73 -5.79 11.34
CA VAL A 120 -0.61 -6.30 10.54
C VAL A 120 0.56 -5.32 10.55
N MET A 121 0.31 -4.02 10.56
CA MET A 121 1.37 -3.03 10.75
C MET A 121 2.05 -3.19 12.12
N GLY A 122 1.30 -3.44 13.19
CA GLY A 122 1.83 -3.76 14.51
C GLY A 122 2.69 -5.03 14.52
N ILE A 123 2.21 -6.13 13.92
CA ILE A 123 2.96 -7.38 13.77
C ILE A 123 4.25 -7.15 12.96
N SER A 124 4.15 -6.41 11.86
CA SER A 124 5.30 -6.06 11.01
C SER A 124 6.35 -5.27 11.82
N VAL A 125 5.90 -4.40 12.72
CA VAL A 125 6.78 -3.65 13.63
C VAL A 125 7.40 -4.58 14.67
N MET A 126 6.66 -5.50 15.28
CA MET A 126 7.24 -6.43 16.26
C MET A 126 8.27 -7.36 15.61
N TYR A 127 7.90 -7.97 14.48
CA TYR A 127 8.78 -8.85 13.72
C TYR A 127 10.04 -8.15 13.25
N GLY A 128 9.92 -6.91 12.75
CA GLY A 128 11.09 -6.14 12.32
C GLY A 128 12.08 -5.86 13.46
N ASN A 129 11.62 -5.70 14.70
CA ASN A 129 12.49 -5.49 15.87
C ASN A 129 13.21 -6.80 16.29
N MET A 130 12.53 -7.93 16.16
CA MET A 130 13.14 -9.24 16.43
C MET A 130 14.15 -9.63 15.34
N ALA A 131 13.84 -9.31 14.09
CA ALA A 131 14.67 -9.59 12.93
C ALA A 131 16.01 -8.83 12.96
N THR A 132 16.04 -7.60 13.50
CA THR A 132 17.28 -6.85 13.69
C THR A 132 18.27 -7.56 14.60
N SER A 133 17.78 -8.25 15.64
CA SER A 133 18.63 -9.01 16.56
C SER A 133 19.27 -10.24 15.91
N HIS A 134 18.62 -10.82 14.90
CA HIS A 134 19.04 -12.07 14.27
C HIS A 134 19.74 -11.89 12.92
N ARG A 135 19.80 -10.65 12.38
CA ARG A 135 20.21 -10.35 10.99
C ARG A 135 19.46 -11.15 9.89
N ARG A 136 18.40 -11.87 10.25
CA ARG A 136 17.60 -12.73 9.35
C ARG A 136 16.61 -11.86 8.57
N GLY A 137 16.68 -11.91 7.25
CA GLY A 137 15.74 -11.26 6.33
C GLY A 137 16.05 -11.71 4.90
N LEU A 138 15.06 -12.34 4.26
CA LEU A 138 15.21 -13.04 2.98
C LEU A 138 15.61 -12.12 1.80
N PHE A 139 15.43 -10.79 1.93
CA PHE A 139 15.82 -9.82 0.91
C PHE A 139 16.94 -8.91 1.41
N MET A 140 18.15 -9.15 0.89
CA MET A 140 19.41 -8.54 1.38
C MET A 140 19.73 -7.15 0.80
N SER A 141 19.04 -6.68 -0.26
CA SER A 141 19.40 -5.44 -0.96
C SER A 141 18.22 -4.47 -1.09
N ARG A 142 18.46 -3.17 -0.81
CA ARG A 142 17.52 -2.07 -1.06
C ARG A 142 16.90 -2.14 -2.45
N ARG A 143 17.73 -2.39 -3.47
CA ARG A 143 17.28 -2.48 -4.87
C ARG A 143 16.30 -3.63 -5.08
N ASN A 144 16.50 -4.75 -4.39
CA ASN A 144 15.60 -5.89 -4.48
C ASN A 144 14.26 -5.57 -3.80
N ILE A 145 14.27 -4.91 -2.64
CA ILE A 145 13.04 -4.56 -1.93
C ILE A 145 12.21 -3.57 -2.73
N ILE A 146 12.83 -2.55 -3.33
CA ILE A 146 12.13 -1.59 -4.20
C ILE A 146 11.50 -2.32 -5.40
N ARG A 147 12.27 -3.15 -6.11
CA ARG A 147 11.76 -3.94 -7.24
C ARG A 147 10.64 -4.91 -6.85
N TRP A 148 10.78 -5.59 -5.72
CA TRP A 148 9.76 -6.51 -5.24
C TRP A 148 8.52 -5.75 -4.75
N SER A 149 8.65 -4.56 -4.15
CA SER A 149 7.48 -3.74 -3.81
C SER A 149 6.69 -3.35 -5.03
N GLU A 150 7.35 -2.96 -6.12
CA GLU A 150 6.65 -2.65 -7.38
C GLU A 150 5.95 -3.90 -7.95
N ARG A 151 6.62 -5.05 -7.97
CA ARG A 151 6.04 -6.29 -8.52
C ARG A 151 4.87 -6.80 -7.70
N VAL A 152 5.00 -6.84 -6.38
CA VAL A 152 3.94 -7.26 -5.47
C VAL A 152 2.78 -6.27 -5.54
N PHE A 153 3.07 -4.97 -5.57
CA PHE A 153 2.06 -3.94 -5.76
C PHE A 153 1.22 -4.18 -7.03
N VAL A 154 1.88 -4.34 -8.18
CA VAL A 154 1.19 -4.61 -9.46
C VAL A 154 0.38 -5.89 -9.39
N LEU A 155 0.95 -6.95 -8.84
CA LEU A 155 0.31 -8.25 -8.73
C LEU A 155 -0.93 -8.20 -7.83
N THR A 156 -0.86 -7.53 -6.68
CA THR A 156 -1.99 -7.35 -5.76
C THR A 156 -3.07 -6.45 -6.37
N CYS A 157 -2.70 -5.33 -7.01
CA CYS A 157 -3.66 -4.42 -7.63
C CYS A 157 -4.36 -5.06 -8.83
N PHE A 158 -3.61 -5.71 -9.71
CA PHE A 158 -4.18 -6.43 -10.84
C PHE A 158 -5.05 -7.59 -10.37
N GLY A 159 -4.62 -8.31 -9.32
CA GLY A 159 -5.42 -9.32 -8.65
C GLY A 159 -6.76 -8.78 -8.15
N ILE A 160 -6.77 -7.64 -7.46
CA ILE A 160 -7.99 -6.97 -6.99
C ILE A 160 -8.89 -6.56 -8.17
N ILE A 161 -8.31 -5.97 -9.22
CA ILE A 161 -9.05 -5.51 -10.40
C ILE A 161 -9.70 -6.69 -11.12
N LEU A 162 -8.96 -7.78 -11.34
CA LEU A 162 -9.49 -8.98 -11.99
C LEU A 162 -10.55 -9.67 -11.13
N CYS A 163 -10.25 -9.94 -9.85
CA CYS A 163 -11.15 -10.65 -8.96
C CYS A 163 -12.48 -9.91 -8.82
N SER A 164 -12.46 -8.59 -8.73
CA SER A 164 -13.69 -7.80 -8.65
C SER A 164 -14.55 -7.85 -9.92
N GLU A 165 -14.03 -8.27 -11.08
CA GLU A 165 -14.82 -8.51 -12.30
C GLU A 165 -15.28 -9.96 -12.44
N MET A 166 -14.77 -10.88 -11.62
CA MET A 166 -15.16 -12.28 -11.71
C MET A 166 -16.58 -12.46 -11.22
N LYS A 167 -17.43 -13.08 -12.05
CA LYS A 167 -18.81 -13.45 -11.67
C LYS A 167 -18.88 -14.76 -10.87
N ARG A 168 -17.78 -15.50 -10.76
CA ARG A 168 -17.72 -16.81 -10.08
C ARG A 168 -17.01 -16.67 -8.73
N PHE A 169 -17.81 -16.67 -7.65
CA PHE A 169 -17.33 -16.59 -6.27
C PHE A 169 -16.31 -17.67 -5.89
N SER A 170 -16.45 -18.89 -6.44
CA SER A 170 -15.54 -20.01 -6.18
C SER A 170 -14.10 -19.77 -6.62
N ILE A 171 -13.87 -18.83 -7.54
CA ILE A 171 -12.52 -18.46 -8.01
C ILE A 171 -12.10 -17.12 -7.43
N GLU A 172 -13.04 -16.15 -7.32
CA GLU A 172 -12.79 -14.83 -6.74
C GLU A 172 -12.21 -14.90 -5.32
N ILE A 173 -12.82 -15.68 -4.42
CA ILE A 173 -12.43 -15.74 -3.01
C ILE A 173 -11.04 -16.37 -2.83
N PRO A 174 -10.73 -17.56 -3.38
CA PRO A 174 -9.39 -18.14 -3.28
C PRO A 174 -8.30 -17.25 -3.89
N SER A 175 -8.57 -16.62 -5.04
CA SER A 175 -7.62 -15.71 -5.68
C SER A 175 -7.35 -14.47 -4.82
N LEU A 176 -8.38 -13.80 -4.29
CA LEU A 176 -8.23 -12.67 -3.37
C LEU A 176 -7.47 -13.07 -2.10
N LEU A 177 -7.71 -14.26 -1.56
CA LEU A 177 -7.00 -14.77 -0.38
C LEU A 177 -5.51 -14.98 -0.67
N ILE A 178 -5.16 -15.56 -1.83
CA ILE A 178 -3.76 -15.73 -2.25
C ILE A 178 -3.08 -14.37 -2.41
N TYR A 179 -3.70 -13.43 -3.12
CA TYR A 179 -3.11 -12.10 -3.31
C TYR A 179 -2.95 -11.31 -2.01
N THR A 180 -3.93 -11.42 -1.11
CA THR A 180 -3.91 -10.76 0.21
C THR A 180 -2.86 -11.41 1.12
N SER A 181 -2.73 -12.74 1.12
CA SER A 181 -1.70 -13.43 1.92
C SER A 181 -0.27 -13.14 1.42
N MET A 182 -0.05 -13.08 0.10
CA MET A 182 1.22 -12.63 -0.46
C MET A 182 1.55 -11.19 -0.01
N GLY A 183 0.56 -10.29 -0.01
CA GLY A 183 0.71 -8.93 0.50
C GLY A 183 1.08 -8.88 1.98
N ASN A 184 0.46 -9.71 2.82
CA ASN A 184 0.78 -9.83 4.25
C ASN A 184 2.23 -10.21 4.50
N ILE A 185 2.70 -11.28 3.85
CA ILE A 185 4.07 -11.75 4.01
C ILE A 185 5.03 -10.65 3.53
N PHE A 186 4.70 -9.98 2.42
CA PHE A 186 5.52 -8.91 1.87
C PHE A 186 5.67 -7.71 2.82
N VAL A 187 4.60 -7.20 3.42
CA VAL A 187 4.68 -6.03 4.32
C VAL A 187 5.48 -6.32 5.59
N VAL A 188 5.41 -7.55 6.11
CA VAL A 188 6.21 -8.00 7.26
C VAL A 188 7.70 -8.08 6.88
N MET A 189 8.01 -8.66 5.72
CA MET A 189 9.38 -8.72 5.21
C MET A 189 9.95 -7.33 4.92
N PHE A 190 9.15 -6.44 4.33
CA PHE A 190 9.55 -5.06 4.03
C PHE A 190 9.92 -4.32 5.33
N ALA A 191 9.11 -4.48 6.39
CA ALA A 191 9.36 -3.89 7.70
C ALA A 191 10.68 -4.37 8.32
N ALA A 192 10.96 -5.67 8.24
CA ALA A 192 12.21 -6.25 8.71
C ALA A 192 13.42 -5.70 7.94
N SER A 193 13.30 -5.56 6.62
CA SER A 193 14.40 -5.08 5.80
C SER A 193 14.71 -3.59 5.97
N MET A 194 13.70 -2.74 6.21
CA MET A 194 13.91 -1.31 6.47
C MET A 194 14.80 -1.03 7.68
N ARG A 195 14.90 -1.98 8.62
CA ARG A 195 15.63 -1.81 9.88
C ARG A 195 17.05 -2.36 9.85
N LYS A 196 17.50 -2.92 8.73
CA LYS A 196 18.89 -3.34 8.57
C LYS A 196 19.84 -2.13 8.53
N PRO A 197 21.05 -2.26 9.09
CA PRO A 197 22.08 -1.24 8.96
C PRO A 197 22.40 -1.01 7.47
N ASN A 198 22.62 0.26 7.08
CA ASN A 198 22.87 0.72 5.71
C ASN A 198 21.70 0.54 4.71
N PHE A 199 20.47 0.27 5.16
CA PHE A 199 19.31 0.26 4.26
C PHE A 199 19.01 1.67 3.70
N TYR A 200 19.05 2.68 4.57
CA TYR A 200 18.90 4.07 4.19
C TYR A 200 20.25 4.67 3.80
N GLN A 201 20.29 5.40 2.69
CA GLN A 201 21.46 6.20 2.35
C GLN A 201 21.37 7.53 3.10
N LEU A 202 22.18 7.67 4.16
CA LEU A 202 22.22 8.88 5.01
C LEU A 202 22.50 10.17 4.23
N GLU A 203 23.18 10.07 3.09
CA GLU A 203 23.45 11.19 2.17
C GLU A 203 22.21 11.66 1.38
N ARG A 204 21.13 10.87 1.37
CA ARG A 204 19.92 11.15 0.59
C ARG A 204 18.79 11.67 1.47
N ILE A 205 18.55 12.97 1.41
CA ILE A 205 17.58 13.70 2.23
C ILE A 205 16.14 13.20 1.99
N GLY A 206 15.82 12.67 0.81
CA GLY A 206 14.45 12.22 0.47
C GLY A 206 14.13 10.75 0.74
N ASP A 207 15.10 9.90 1.09
CA ASP A 207 14.97 8.44 0.99
C ASP A 207 13.81 7.86 1.86
N HIS A 208 13.54 8.50 3.00
CA HIS A 208 12.42 8.14 3.88
C HIS A 208 11.03 8.40 3.27
N ILE A 209 10.91 9.34 2.32
CA ILE A 209 9.64 9.65 1.64
C ILE A 209 9.36 8.59 0.57
N LEU A 210 10.35 8.27 -0.27
CA LEU A 210 10.24 7.20 -1.29
C LEU A 210 9.88 5.86 -0.67
N ILE A 211 10.66 5.43 0.34
CA ILE A 211 10.42 4.16 1.03
C ILE A 211 9.06 4.21 1.76
N GLY A 212 8.71 5.35 2.33
CA GLY A 212 7.43 5.57 3.00
C GLY A 212 6.23 5.41 2.05
N GLN A 213 6.34 5.93 0.83
CA GLN A 213 5.33 5.80 -0.22
C GLN A 213 5.20 4.36 -0.72
N LEU A 214 6.31 3.66 -1.00
CA LEU A 214 6.28 2.25 -1.42
C LEU A 214 5.66 1.35 -0.34
N TYR A 215 5.97 1.65 0.92
CA TYR A 215 5.42 0.92 2.05
C TYR A 215 3.93 1.25 2.28
N TYR A 216 3.54 2.51 2.13
CA TYR A 216 2.14 2.93 2.10
C TYR A 216 1.34 2.18 1.03
N LEU A 217 1.85 2.15 -0.20
CA LEU A 217 1.17 1.49 -1.32
C LEU A 217 0.95 0.00 -1.06
N SER A 218 1.93 -0.65 -0.44
CA SER A 218 1.82 -2.07 -0.06
C SER A 218 0.73 -2.28 1.00
N PHE A 219 0.65 -1.40 2.01
CA PHE A 219 -0.40 -1.47 3.04
C PHE A 219 -1.78 -1.07 2.52
N TYR A 220 -1.85 -0.09 1.63
CA TYR A 220 -3.11 0.38 1.08
C TYR A 220 -3.69 -0.64 0.09
N ALA A 221 -2.85 -1.29 -0.71
CA ALA A 221 -3.25 -2.46 -1.51
C ALA A 221 -3.72 -3.61 -0.61
N LEU A 222 -3.04 -3.85 0.52
CA LEU A 222 -3.47 -4.86 1.49
C LEU A 222 -4.83 -4.51 2.13
N TYR A 223 -5.02 -3.24 2.52
CA TYR A 223 -6.28 -2.73 3.05
C TYR A 223 -7.43 -2.97 2.07
N MET A 224 -7.27 -2.56 0.81
CA MET A 224 -8.29 -2.80 -0.22
C MET A 224 -8.50 -4.30 -0.48
N GLY A 225 -7.44 -5.11 -0.42
CA GLY A 225 -7.54 -6.58 -0.50
C GLY A 225 -8.46 -7.16 0.58
N TYR A 226 -8.33 -6.72 1.83
CA TYR A 226 -9.23 -7.12 2.91
C TYR A 226 -10.66 -6.65 2.70
N VAL A 227 -10.85 -5.41 2.25
CA VAL A 227 -12.18 -4.84 2.01
C VAL A 227 -12.94 -5.70 1.00
N TRP A 228 -12.29 -6.05 -0.11
CA TRP A 228 -12.90 -6.85 -1.16
C TRP A 228 -13.09 -8.31 -0.76
N LEU A 229 -12.14 -8.91 -0.04
CA LEU A 229 -12.28 -10.27 0.46
C LEU A 229 -13.45 -10.36 1.46
N ALA A 230 -13.56 -9.41 2.39
CA ALA A 230 -14.66 -9.35 3.35
C ALA A 230 -16.01 -9.12 2.64
N ALA A 231 -16.05 -8.20 1.66
CA ALA A 231 -17.26 -7.94 0.89
C ALA A 231 -17.72 -9.18 0.09
N ALA A 232 -16.81 -9.88 -0.59
CA ALA A 232 -17.11 -11.11 -1.31
C ALA A 232 -17.59 -12.24 -0.39
N THR A 233 -17.01 -12.34 0.82
CA THR A 233 -17.42 -13.34 1.82
C THR A 233 -18.81 -13.05 2.37
N ILE A 234 -19.14 -11.78 2.64
CA ILE A 234 -20.48 -11.38 3.11
C ILE A 234 -21.54 -11.63 2.03
N GLN A 235 -21.21 -11.37 0.76
CA GLN A 235 -22.08 -11.68 -0.37
C GLN A 235 -22.33 -13.19 -0.52
N LEU A 236 -21.30 -14.02 -0.31
CA LEU A 236 -21.46 -15.48 -0.33
C LEU A 236 -22.33 -16.00 0.82
N ALA A 237 -22.24 -15.37 1.98
CA ALA A 237 -22.98 -15.76 3.18
C ALA A 237 -24.43 -15.24 3.24
N ASP A 238 -24.88 -14.49 2.22
CA ASP A 238 -26.17 -13.77 2.20
C ASP A 238 -26.43 -12.95 3.48
N TRP A 239 -25.36 -12.44 4.09
CA TRP A 239 -25.47 -11.80 5.39
C TRP A 239 -26.01 -10.37 5.23
N ASN A 240 -27.21 -10.14 5.75
CA ASN A 240 -27.87 -8.84 5.69
C ASN A 240 -27.16 -7.83 6.61
N THR A 241 -26.15 -7.14 6.07
CA THR A 241 -25.29 -6.18 6.80
C THR A 241 -25.76 -4.74 6.67
N THR A 242 -27.03 -4.56 6.31
CA THR A 242 -27.70 -3.25 6.33
C THR A 242 -27.76 -2.76 7.77
N LEU A 243 -27.19 -1.58 8.04
CA LEU A 243 -27.22 -0.89 9.34
C LEU A 243 -28.62 -0.73 9.96
N ALA A 244 -29.68 -0.97 9.17
CA ALA A 244 -31.08 -0.99 9.62
C ALA A 244 -31.46 -2.21 10.47
N SER A 245 -30.64 -3.28 10.55
CA SER A 245 -30.90 -4.44 11.42
C SER A 245 -30.31 -4.31 12.83
N LEU A 246 -29.60 -3.20 13.10
CA LEU A 246 -28.96 -2.89 14.39
C LEU A 246 -29.66 -1.77 15.18
N THR A 247 -30.85 -1.35 14.73
CA THR A 247 -31.79 -0.45 15.43
C THR A 247 -33.12 -1.16 15.59
#